data_AF-A0A523ZA47-F1
#
_entry.id   AF-A0A523ZA47-F1
#
_cell.length_a   1.000
_cell.length_b   1.000
_cell.length_c   1.000
_cell.angle_alpha   90.00
_cell.angle_beta   90.00
_cell.angle_gamma   90.00
#
_symmetry.space_group_name_H-M   'P 1'
#
loop_
_entity.id
_entity.type
_entity.pdbx_description
1 polymer ?
#
loop_
_entity_poly.entity_id
_entity_poly.type
_entity_poly.pdbx_seq_one_letter_code
_entity_poly.pdbx_strand_id
1 'polypeptide(L)'
;MNERGKGFNGHRCLLRLRGRGRLLALLEAPILVTSLDIAPDGRFVPETRDWPTFWAPVHQLANRQIDRALDALHAAWQDYIRSCFDRTLQREYCFRYFSLLDLVLATRSEGQDSCSWKHALRAVVGFECFGLRAPALDTQVLAAGTTTLRNPCYLLARLKWPDALDDTQFLPLLAPSDNESARLFYHYRQYKLSKDSPVSLLLYLAASAAHRSASFSLVDSMAGGMSSGRDPRTGQRARRLWERVLKPIIQGVHSKLSGSICFEFVDVGAGSGALTAALCRKLLVWGAAAGFLPRFRLWFVDLCLADPARFFRTADLRSRIDSLMFLGDDYRGWLARPRPLPISSGLRVALVSKLFNNLSRFSVCHFRTDVLPSLVVGSMFLQEREPLPTYCLAPDGPGPEALMVSNSRVVLPEGRTFAQASLSQFYRALQLASKASDGKRVPEDGLCLPLRTLDPECLVAADGASVLARLLEHCDYLIVEDADLRPNDLIEHLREFSLYTLAACDMTKTLGLSGNHAYVLWCRGGNEPPLRGERLW
;
A
#
# COMPACT_ATOMS: atom_id res chain seq x y z
N MET A 1 -56.87 -7.22 29.65
CA MET A 1 -55.53 -7.57 30.17
C MET A 1 -54.62 -7.77 28.97
N ASN A 2 -53.82 -6.76 28.66
CA ASN A 2 -52.87 -6.73 27.54
C ASN A 2 -51.53 -6.28 28.11
N GLU A 3 -50.59 -7.21 28.29
CA GLU A 3 -49.22 -6.88 28.67
C GLU A 3 -48.40 -6.59 27.41
N ARG A 4 -48.05 -5.32 27.23
CA ARG A 4 -47.07 -4.87 26.24
C ARG A 4 -45.67 -4.99 26.85
N GLY A 5 -44.86 -5.85 26.25
CA GLY A 5 -43.41 -5.90 26.47
C GLY A 5 -42.76 -4.57 26.12
N LYS A 6 -41.99 -4.02 27.06
CA LYS A 6 -41.13 -2.85 26.86
C LYS A 6 -39.90 -3.28 26.08
N GLY A 7 -39.87 -2.95 24.79
CA GLY A 7 -38.66 -2.99 23.98
C GLY A 7 -37.65 -1.95 24.46
N PHE A 8 -36.41 -2.39 24.67
CA PHE A 8 -35.25 -1.53 24.88
C PHE A 8 -35.03 -0.68 23.61
N ASN A 9 -35.50 0.57 23.65
CA ASN A 9 -35.11 1.58 22.67
C ASN A 9 -33.68 2.02 22.97
N GLY A 10 -32.72 1.51 22.18
CA GLY A 10 -31.36 2.02 22.15
C GLY A 10 -31.35 3.49 21.74
N HIS A 11 -31.08 4.37 22.71
CA HIS A 11 -30.87 5.79 22.48
C HIS A 11 -29.72 6.02 21.49
N ARG A 12 -30.05 6.43 20.26
CA ARG A 12 -29.10 7.02 19.30
C ARG A 12 -28.74 8.43 19.76
N CYS A 13 -27.74 8.55 20.61
CA CYS A 13 -27.11 9.83 20.93
C CYS A 13 -26.22 10.26 19.74
N LEU A 14 -26.72 11.19 18.92
CA LEU A 14 -26.01 11.79 17.78
C LEU A 14 -25.07 12.92 18.24
N LEU A 15 -24.08 12.60 19.06
CA LEU A 15 -22.88 13.43 19.15
C LEU A 15 -22.01 13.09 17.94
N ARG A 16 -21.69 14.10 17.12
CA ARG A 16 -20.72 14.02 16.01
C ARG A 16 -19.30 13.79 16.56
N LEU A 17 -19.06 12.65 17.21
CA LEU A 17 -17.71 12.13 17.37
C LEU A 17 -17.24 11.77 15.95
N ARG A 18 -16.30 12.57 15.46
CA ARG A 18 -15.65 12.41 14.15
C ARG A 18 -15.30 10.93 13.95
N GLY A 19 -15.60 10.35 12.78
CA GLY A 19 -15.49 8.91 12.53
C GLY A 19 -14.19 8.26 13.02
N ARG A 20 -13.08 9.00 12.97
CA ARG A 20 -11.77 8.61 13.52
C ARG A 20 -11.81 8.16 14.99
N GLY A 21 -12.48 8.88 15.89
CA GLY A 21 -12.54 8.54 17.31
C GLY A 21 -13.38 7.28 17.58
N ARG A 22 -14.47 7.10 16.82
CA ARG A 22 -15.29 5.89 16.90
C ARG A 22 -14.53 4.65 16.41
N LEU A 23 -13.81 4.77 15.29
CA LEU A 23 -12.98 3.66 14.78
C LEU A 23 -11.87 3.32 15.77
N LEU A 24 -11.22 4.33 16.36
CA LEU A 24 -10.19 4.11 17.36
C LEU A 24 -10.73 3.34 18.57
N ALA A 25 -11.85 3.78 19.15
CA ALA A 25 -12.47 3.10 20.30
C ALA A 25 -12.86 1.64 19.99
N LEU A 26 -13.30 1.35 18.76
CA LEU A 26 -13.58 -0.03 18.33
C LEU A 26 -12.31 -0.86 18.24
N LEU A 27 -11.23 -0.29 17.71
CA LEU A 27 -9.94 -0.96 17.56
C LEU A 27 -9.18 -1.07 18.90
N GLU A 28 -9.55 -0.32 19.93
CA GLU A 28 -9.00 -0.44 21.29
C GLU A 28 -9.82 -1.42 22.16
N ALA A 29 -10.99 -1.86 21.70
CA ALA A 29 -11.82 -2.83 22.41
C ALA A 29 -11.50 -4.29 22.02
N PRO A 30 -11.73 -5.28 22.89
CA PRO A 30 -11.60 -6.71 22.57
C PRO A 30 -12.80 -7.19 21.74
N ILE A 31 -12.99 -6.59 20.57
CA ILE A 31 -14.06 -6.89 19.60
C ILE A 31 -13.39 -7.12 18.24
N LEU A 32 -13.90 -8.08 17.46
CA LEU A 32 -13.43 -8.33 16.10
C LEU A 32 -14.24 -7.50 15.11
N VAL A 33 -13.60 -6.51 14.50
CA VAL A 33 -14.15 -5.82 13.32
C VAL A 33 -13.92 -6.72 12.12
N THR A 34 -14.98 -7.03 11.39
CA THR A 34 -14.94 -7.96 10.23
C THR A 34 -15.17 -7.23 8.92
N SER A 35 -15.99 -6.18 8.92
CA SER A 35 -16.16 -5.31 7.77
C SER A 35 -16.46 -3.87 8.17
N LEU A 36 -16.21 -2.93 7.25
CA LEU A 36 -16.70 -1.56 7.31
C LEU A 36 -17.44 -1.24 6.02
N ASP A 37 -18.71 -0.87 6.12
CA ASP A 37 -19.49 -0.33 5.02
C ASP A 37 -19.20 1.16 4.88
N ILE A 38 -18.55 1.57 3.80
CA ILE A 38 -18.11 2.96 3.57
C ILE A 38 -19.08 3.65 2.61
N ALA A 39 -19.69 4.74 3.08
CA ALA A 39 -20.51 5.62 2.25
C ALA A 39 -19.62 6.55 1.38
N PRO A 40 -20.15 7.07 0.26
CA PRO A 40 -19.39 7.97 -0.62
C PRO A 40 -18.84 9.23 0.07
N ASP A 41 -19.53 9.72 1.10
CA ASP A 41 -19.12 10.87 1.91
C ASP A 41 -18.09 10.54 3.01
N GLY A 42 -17.62 9.30 3.05
CA GLY A 42 -16.62 8.81 4.01
C GLY A 42 -17.17 8.42 5.37
N ARG A 43 -18.49 8.53 5.62
CA ARG A 43 -19.09 7.88 6.79
C ARG A 43 -18.96 6.36 6.66
N PHE A 44 -18.90 5.67 7.78
CA PHE A 44 -18.82 4.22 7.77
C PHE A 44 -19.64 3.58 8.90
N VAL A 45 -20.07 2.34 8.65
CA VAL A 45 -20.76 1.48 9.62
C VAL A 45 -19.90 0.23 9.83
N PRO A 46 -19.43 -0.03 11.06
CA PRO A 46 -18.66 -1.24 11.35
C PRO A 46 -19.57 -2.45 11.53
N GLU A 47 -19.18 -3.58 10.94
CA GLU A 47 -19.68 -4.91 11.26
C GLU A 47 -18.69 -5.58 12.22
N THR A 48 -19.21 -6.08 13.34
CA THR A 48 -18.41 -6.74 14.37
C THR A 48 -18.94 -8.13 14.64
N ARG A 49 -18.05 -9.07 14.95
CA ARG A 49 -18.41 -10.42 15.43
C ARG A 49 -17.82 -10.66 16.80
N ASP A 50 -18.52 -11.45 17.61
CA ASP A 50 -17.94 -12.01 18.81
C ASP A 50 -16.97 -13.14 18.48
N TRP A 51 -16.20 -13.57 19.49
CA TRP A 51 -15.19 -14.60 19.33
C TRP A 51 -15.78 -15.93 18.83
N PRO A 52 -16.85 -16.50 19.43
CA PRO A 52 -17.41 -17.76 18.97
C PRO A 52 -17.92 -17.71 17.53
N THR A 53 -18.58 -16.62 17.13
CA THR A 53 -19.14 -16.48 15.78
C THR A 53 -18.04 -16.37 14.72
N PHE A 54 -16.98 -15.60 14.99
CA PHE A 54 -15.87 -15.48 14.05
C PHE A 54 -15.14 -16.82 13.84
N TRP A 55 -14.92 -17.57 14.92
CA TRP A 55 -14.13 -18.81 14.89
C TRP A 55 -14.96 -20.08 14.69
N ALA A 56 -16.28 -19.98 14.47
CA ALA A 56 -17.13 -21.12 14.18
C ALA A 56 -16.59 -22.06 13.07
N PRO A 57 -16.00 -21.58 11.96
CA PRO A 57 -15.39 -22.45 10.96
C PRO A 57 -14.23 -23.30 11.48
N VAL A 58 -13.45 -22.80 12.45
CA VAL A 58 -12.33 -23.53 13.04
C VAL A 58 -12.83 -24.62 13.98
N HIS A 59 -13.86 -24.35 14.77
CA HIS A 59 -14.51 -25.36 15.62
C HIS A 59 -15.15 -26.51 14.80
N GLN A 60 -15.63 -26.23 13.58
CA GLN A 60 -16.18 -27.24 12.68
C GLN A 60 -15.16 -28.29 12.23
N LEU A 61 -13.86 -28.06 12.44
CA LEU A 61 -12.83 -29.08 12.21
C LEU A 61 -12.87 -30.21 13.25
N ALA A 62 -13.60 -30.03 14.37
CA ALA A 62 -13.75 -31.00 15.45
C ALA A 62 -12.41 -31.58 15.97
N ASN A 63 -11.36 -30.76 15.95
CA ASN A 63 -10.02 -31.14 16.37
C ASN A 63 -9.71 -30.50 17.73
N ARG A 64 -9.66 -31.34 18.78
CA ARG A 64 -9.42 -30.90 20.17
C ARG A 64 -8.13 -30.11 20.36
N GLN A 65 -7.08 -30.39 19.58
CA GLN A 65 -5.82 -29.67 19.68
C GLN A 65 -5.95 -28.25 19.11
N ILE A 66 -6.68 -28.10 18.00
CA ILE A 66 -7.02 -26.80 17.41
C ILE A 66 -7.90 -25.99 18.36
N ASP A 67 -8.93 -26.60 18.96
CA ASP A 67 -9.81 -25.92 19.91
C ASP A 67 -9.03 -25.37 21.12
N ARG A 68 -8.13 -26.17 21.71
CA ARG A 68 -7.26 -25.72 22.81
C ARG A 68 -6.30 -24.59 22.39
N ALA A 69 -5.75 -24.68 21.18
CA ALA A 69 -4.88 -23.63 20.66
C ALA A 69 -5.65 -22.32 20.44
N LEU A 70 -6.90 -22.41 19.99
CA LEU A 70 -7.79 -21.28 19.82
C LEU A 70 -8.18 -20.64 21.16
N ASP A 71 -8.48 -21.44 22.19
CA ASP A 71 -8.74 -20.94 23.56
C ASP A 71 -7.52 -20.20 24.13
N ALA A 72 -6.32 -20.75 23.93
CA ALA A 72 -5.07 -20.12 24.35
C ALA A 72 -4.80 -18.81 23.59
N LEU A 73 -5.09 -18.77 22.29
CA LEU A 73 -5.03 -17.53 21.50
C LEU A 73 -6.04 -16.49 22.01
N HIS A 74 -7.26 -16.91 22.34
CA HIS A 74 -8.29 -16.00 22.86
C HIS A 74 -7.84 -15.32 24.15
N ALA A 75 -7.32 -16.10 25.10
CA ALA A 75 -6.81 -15.57 26.37
C ALA A 75 -5.68 -14.56 26.14
N ALA A 76 -4.66 -14.93 25.36
CA ALA A 76 -3.53 -14.05 25.04
C ALA A 76 -3.96 -12.76 24.33
N TRP A 77 -4.92 -12.86 23.40
CA TRP A 77 -5.48 -11.72 22.68
C TRP A 77 -6.26 -10.77 23.61
N GLN A 78 -7.09 -11.31 24.52
CA GLN A 78 -7.81 -10.50 25.50
C GLN A 78 -6.85 -9.77 26.44
N ASP A 79 -5.86 -10.47 26.98
CA ASP A 79 -4.88 -9.90 27.90
C ASP A 79 -4.05 -8.81 27.23
N TYR A 80 -3.62 -9.04 25.99
CA TYR A 80 -2.88 -8.06 25.20
C TYR A 80 -3.69 -6.79 24.92
N ILE A 81 -4.98 -6.89 24.58
CA ILE A 81 -5.83 -5.72 24.35
C ILE A 81 -6.17 -5.00 25.65
N ARG A 82 -6.57 -5.73 26.70
CA ARG A 82 -6.97 -5.15 28.00
C ARG A 82 -5.82 -4.47 28.74
N SER A 83 -4.59 -4.91 28.49
CA SER A 83 -3.37 -4.24 28.97
C SER A 83 -2.96 -3.01 28.15
N CYS A 84 -3.84 -2.53 27.26
CA CYS A 84 -3.58 -1.42 26.36
C CYS A 84 -2.36 -1.66 25.44
N PHE A 85 -2.28 -2.88 24.89
CA PHE A 85 -1.23 -3.32 23.96
C PHE A 85 0.18 -3.40 24.60
N ASP A 86 0.27 -3.91 25.84
CA ASP A 86 1.56 -4.10 26.51
C ASP A 86 2.53 -4.90 25.65
N ARG A 87 3.73 -4.34 25.44
CA ARG A 87 4.80 -4.95 24.65
C ARG A 87 5.24 -6.31 25.20
N THR A 88 5.13 -6.52 26.52
CA THR A 88 5.53 -7.79 27.16
C THR A 88 4.66 -8.97 26.72
N LEU A 89 3.41 -8.71 26.32
CA LEU A 89 2.44 -9.73 25.91
C LEU A 89 2.43 -10.02 24.41
N GLN A 90 3.11 -9.19 23.60
CA GLN A 90 3.13 -9.34 22.14
C GLN A 90 3.73 -10.69 21.69
N ARG A 91 4.79 -11.13 22.37
CA ARG A 91 5.47 -12.41 22.06
C ARG A 91 4.50 -13.58 22.19
N GLU A 92 3.80 -13.66 23.32
CA GLU A 92 2.86 -14.74 23.62
C GLU A 92 1.68 -14.71 22.64
N TYR A 93 1.11 -13.53 22.38
CA TYR A 93 0.03 -13.37 21.42
C TYR A 93 0.41 -13.85 20.01
N CYS A 94 1.57 -13.41 19.49
CA CYS A 94 2.09 -13.87 18.20
C CYS A 94 2.35 -15.39 18.20
N PHE A 95 2.99 -15.93 19.25
CA PHE A 95 3.27 -17.36 19.37
C PHE A 95 1.99 -18.19 19.29
N ARG A 96 0.94 -17.83 20.03
CA ARG A 96 -0.35 -18.54 20.00
C ARG A 96 -1.03 -18.48 18.64
N TYR A 97 -0.97 -17.33 17.96
CA TYR A 97 -1.54 -17.19 16.62
C TYR A 97 -0.86 -18.11 15.61
N PHE A 98 0.46 -18.07 15.53
CA PHE A 98 1.20 -18.90 14.59
C PHE A 98 1.13 -20.39 14.94
N SER A 99 0.99 -20.74 16.23
CA SER A 99 0.72 -22.12 16.66
C SER A 99 -0.62 -22.63 16.13
N LEU A 100 -1.68 -21.83 16.22
CA LEU A 100 -3.00 -22.17 15.66
C LEU A 100 -2.92 -22.34 14.14
N LEU A 101 -2.22 -21.43 13.45
CA LEU A 101 -2.03 -21.49 12.00
C LEU A 101 -1.33 -22.78 11.57
N ASP A 102 -0.21 -23.13 12.21
CA ASP A 102 0.55 -24.33 11.87
C ASP A 102 -0.28 -25.60 12.11
N LEU A 103 -1.09 -25.65 13.19
CA LEU A 103 -2.00 -26.76 13.45
C LEU A 103 -3.09 -26.89 12.38
N VAL A 104 -3.72 -25.78 11.98
CA VAL A 104 -4.75 -25.80 10.93
C VAL A 104 -4.14 -26.24 9.59
N LEU A 105 -2.94 -25.77 9.25
CA LEU A 105 -2.22 -26.22 8.05
C LEU A 105 -1.89 -27.72 8.09
N ALA A 106 -1.46 -28.24 9.25
CA ALA A 106 -1.10 -29.65 9.43
C ALA A 106 -2.30 -30.61 9.33
N THR A 107 -3.54 -30.14 9.58
CA THR A 107 -4.75 -30.96 9.42
C THR A 107 -5.19 -31.18 7.98
N ARG A 108 -4.51 -30.56 7.00
CA ARG A 108 -4.81 -30.78 5.59
C ARG A 108 -4.48 -32.23 5.20
N SER A 109 -5.51 -33.03 4.94
CA SER A 109 -5.34 -34.40 4.43
C SER A 109 -4.87 -34.39 2.97
N GLU A 110 -4.03 -35.37 2.60
CA GLU A 110 -3.59 -35.53 1.23
C GLU A 110 -4.79 -35.81 0.30
N GLY A 111 -5.08 -34.90 -0.63
CA GLY A 111 -6.01 -35.14 -1.74
C GLY A 111 -7.44 -34.59 -1.57
N GLN A 112 -7.83 -34.02 -0.43
CA GLN A 112 -9.15 -33.38 -0.27
C GLN A 112 -9.07 -32.08 0.53
N ASP A 113 -9.08 -30.94 -0.17
CA ASP A 113 -9.33 -29.65 0.48
C ASP A 113 -10.83 -29.54 0.80
N SER A 114 -11.25 -30.04 1.97
CA SER A 114 -12.64 -29.94 2.40
C SER A 114 -13.08 -28.47 2.49
N CYS A 115 -14.36 -28.21 2.22
CA CYS A 115 -14.93 -26.86 2.31
C CYS A 115 -14.77 -26.28 3.73
N SER A 116 -14.96 -27.11 4.76
CA SER A 116 -14.76 -26.73 6.17
C SER A 116 -13.32 -26.33 6.48
N TRP A 117 -12.32 -27.08 5.99
CA TRP A 117 -10.91 -26.73 6.18
C TRP A 117 -10.55 -25.41 5.51
N LYS A 118 -11.04 -25.15 4.29
CA LYS A 118 -10.81 -23.86 3.62
C LYS A 118 -11.44 -22.70 4.39
N HIS A 119 -12.66 -22.87 4.91
CA HIS A 119 -13.31 -21.85 5.73
C HIS A 119 -12.57 -21.60 7.04
N ALA A 120 -12.09 -22.65 7.71
CA ALA A 120 -11.24 -22.52 8.90
C ALA A 120 -9.95 -21.76 8.58
N LEU A 121 -9.24 -22.13 7.49
CA LEU A 121 -8.02 -21.46 7.08
C LEU A 121 -8.25 -19.98 6.76
N ARG A 122 -9.36 -19.65 6.10
CA ARG A 122 -9.77 -18.25 5.83
C ARG A 122 -10.01 -17.45 7.11
N ALA A 123 -10.64 -18.04 8.12
CA ALA A 123 -10.80 -17.39 9.42
C ALA A 123 -9.44 -17.12 10.09
N VAL A 124 -8.51 -18.08 10.05
CA VAL A 124 -7.17 -17.93 10.63
C VAL A 124 -6.36 -16.84 9.91
N VAL A 125 -6.27 -16.86 8.58
CA VAL A 125 -5.49 -15.84 7.83
C VAL A 125 -6.16 -14.46 7.84
N GLY A 126 -7.49 -14.41 7.99
CA GLY A 126 -8.27 -13.18 8.06
C GLY A 126 -8.38 -12.59 9.47
N PHE A 127 -7.84 -13.25 10.49
CA PHE A 127 -7.85 -12.74 11.85
C PHE A 127 -7.20 -11.36 11.95
N GLU A 128 -7.86 -10.44 12.66
CA GLU A 128 -7.46 -9.02 12.78
C GLU A 128 -7.34 -8.27 11.43
N CYS A 129 -8.04 -8.76 10.40
CA CYS A 129 -8.25 -8.08 9.13
C CYS A 129 -9.75 -7.87 8.90
N PHE A 130 -10.12 -6.73 8.31
CA PHE A 130 -11.51 -6.44 7.96
C PHE A 130 -11.65 -6.03 6.50
N GLY A 131 -12.79 -6.38 5.91
CA GLY A 131 -13.17 -5.93 4.57
C GLY A 131 -13.69 -4.50 4.57
N LEU A 132 -13.45 -3.78 3.48
CA LEU A 132 -14.14 -2.53 3.16
C LEU A 132 -15.12 -2.82 2.03
N ARG A 133 -16.39 -2.46 2.25
CA ARG A 133 -17.48 -2.62 1.28
C ARG A 133 -18.07 -1.27 0.90
N ALA A 134 -18.53 -1.17 -0.34
CA ALA A 134 -19.36 -0.05 -0.78
C ALA A 134 -20.82 -0.54 -0.76
N PRO A 135 -21.73 0.09 0.02
CA PRO A 135 -23.13 -0.37 0.13
C PRO A 135 -23.86 -0.51 -1.20
N ALA A 136 -23.43 0.23 -2.23
CA ALA A 136 -24.03 0.23 -3.56
C ALA A 136 -23.54 -0.89 -4.49
N LEU A 137 -22.45 -1.59 -4.15
CA LEU A 137 -21.76 -2.53 -5.06
C LEU A 137 -21.87 -3.99 -4.57
N ASP A 138 -23.04 -4.34 -4.03
CA ASP A 138 -23.27 -5.65 -3.41
C ASP A 138 -22.35 -5.86 -2.18
N THR A 139 -22.56 -6.93 -1.41
CA THR A 139 -21.77 -7.26 -0.20
C THR A 139 -20.28 -7.56 -0.45
N GLN A 140 -19.80 -7.27 -1.66
CA GLN A 140 -18.45 -7.55 -2.12
C GLN A 140 -17.42 -6.70 -1.38
N VAL A 141 -16.38 -7.36 -0.87
CA VAL A 141 -15.21 -6.68 -0.31
C VAL A 141 -14.32 -6.13 -1.44
N LEU A 142 -14.17 -4.81 -1.47
CA LEU A 142 -13.42 -4.08 -2.50
C LEU A 142 -12.05 -3.65 -2.01
N ALA A 143 -11.87 -3.43 -0.72
CA ALA A 143 -10.58 -3.13 -0.10
C ALA A 143 -10.48 -3.84 1.26
N ALA A 144 -9.34 -3.79 1.92
CA ALA A 144 -9.17 -4.37 3.25
C ALA A 144 -8.47 -3.40 4.20
N GLY A 145 -8.59 -3.66 5.49
CA GLY A 145 -7.92 -2.89 6.53
C GLY A 145 -7.47 -3.75 7.69
N THR A 146 -6.49 -3.23 8.42
CA THR A 146 -5.98 -3.80 9.67
C THR A 146 -5.30 -2.70 10.49
N THR A 147 -4.63 -3.05 11.59
CA THR A 147 -3.93 -2.09 12.44
C THR A 147 -2.49 -2.52 12.72
N THR A 148 -1.64 -1.54 13.01
CA THR A 148 -0.23 -1.76 13.38
C THR A 148 -0.03 -2.48 14.70
N LEU A 149 -1.06 -2.57 15.55
CA LEU A 149 -0.96 -3.12 16.90
C LEU A 149 -1.73 -4.40 17.12
N ARG A 150 -2.64 -4.81 16.24
CA ARG A 150 -3.47 -6.00 16.49
C ARG A 150 -3.13 -7.18 15.62
N ASN A 151 -2.73 -6.94 14.37
CA ASN A 151 -2.50 -8.05 13.48
C ASN A 151 -1.13 -8.71 13.75
N PRO A 152 -1.12 -10.02 14.03
CA PRO A 152 0.06 -10.73 14.52
C PRO A 152 1.21 -10.75 13.51
N CYS A 153 0.93 -10.62 12.20
CA CYS A 153 1.97 -10.54 11.19
C CYS A 153 2.78 -9.24 11.33
N TYR A 154 2.14 -8.08 11.58
CA TYR A 154 2.84 -6.80 11.83
C TYR A 154 3.59 -6.80 13.15
N LEU A 155 3.02 -7.45 14.16
CA LEU A 155 3.66 -7.54 15.46
C LEU A 155 4.97 -8.33 15.40
N LEU A 156 5.14 -9.31 14.49
CA LEU A 156 6.45 -9.97 14.30
C LEU A 156 7.57 -8.99 13.95
N ALA A 157 7.30 -8.05 13.04
CA ALA A 157 8.30 -7.06 12.64
C ALA A 157 8.63 -6.12 13.81
N ARG A 158 7.63 -5.73 14.60
CA ARG A 158 7.80 -4.91 15.81
C ARG A 158 8.54 -5.65 16.93
N LEU A 159 8.29 -6.94 17.11
CA LEU A 159 8.99 -7.78 18.07
C LEU A 159 10.49 -7.86 17.75
N LYS A 160 10.83 -8.01 16.47
CA LYS A 160 12.23 -8.04 16.03
C LYS A 160 12.89 -6.66 16.05
N TRP A 161 12.15 -5.61 15.70
CA TRP A 161 12.67 -4.24 15.58
C TRP A 161 11.78 -3.25 16.35
N PRO A 162 11.84 -3.22 17.69
CA PRO A 162 10.92 -2.44 18.52
C PRO A 162 11.06 -0.92 18.34
N ASP A 163 12.24 -0.47 17.92
CA ASP A 163 12.55 0.94 17.67
C ASP A 163 12.45 1.33 16.19
N ALA A 164 12.17 0.37 15.29
CA ALA A 164 11.89 0.71 13.91
C ALA A 164 10.65 1.60 13.89
N LEU A 165 10.73 2.68 13.10
CA LEU A 165 9.56 3.47 12.79
C LEU A 165 8.47 2.53 12.24
N ASP A 166 7.21 2.87 12.49
CA ASP A 166 6.05 2.28 11.79
C ASP A 166 6.16 2.61 10.30
N ASP A 167 7.06 1.92 9.63
CA ASP A 167 7.29 2.05 8.23
C ASP A 167 6.45 0.98 7.54
N THR A 168 5.51 1.47 6.74
CA THR A 168 4.69 0.74 5.76
C THR A 168 5.46 -0.11 4.74
N GLN A 169 6.74 -0.39 4.95
CA GLN A 169 7.54 -1.26 4.10
C GLN A 169 7.44 -2.74 4.52
N PHE A 170 7.05 -3.05 5.76
CA PHE A 170 6.72 -4.41 6.19
C PHE A 170 5.21 -4.60 6.07
N LEU A 171 4.68 -5.15 4.98
CA LEU A 171 3.22 -5.27 4.90
C LEU A 171 2.81 -6.49 4.07
N PRO A 172 2.40 -7.59 4.74
CA PRO A 172 1.99 -8.81 4.06
C PRO A 172 0.75 -8.56 3.22
N LEU A 173 0.56 -9.40 2.20
CA LEU A 173 -0.76 -9.53 1.58
C LEU A 173 -1.77 -9.97 2.64
N LEU A 174 -3.00 -9.48 2.57
CA LEU A 174 -4.07 -9.86 3.49
C LEU A 174 -5.25 -10.46 2.74
N ALA A 175 -6.07 -11.22 3.46
CA ALA A 175 -7.36 -11.71 3.00
C ALA A 175 -8.37 -11.68 4.16
N PRO A 176 -9.36 -10.77 4.16
CA PRO A 176 -10.41 -10.76 5.18
C PRO A 176 -11.28 -12.03 5.10
N SER A 177 -11.84 -12.46 6.23
CA SER A 177 -12.54 -13.75 6.38
C SER A 177 -13.79 -13.92 5.52
N ASP A 178 -14.46 -12.82 5.17
CA ASP A 178 -15.86 -12.81 4.72
C ASP A 178 -16.07 -12.89 3.20
N ASN A 179 -15.25 -13.66 2.49
CA ASN A 179 -15.45 -13.86 1.04
C ASN A 179 -15.47 -15.35 0.67
N GLU A 180 -16.39 -15.72 -0.23
CA GLU A 180 -16.44 -17.06 -0.85
C GLU A 180 -15.13 -17.45 -1.56
N SER A 181 -14.33 -16.44 -1.96
CA SER A 181 -12.96 -16.57 -2.43
C SER A 181 -12.04 -15.67 -1.61
N ALA A 182 -10.96 -16.19 -1.01
CA ALA A 182 -10.01 -15.36 -0.27
C ALA A 182 -9.23 -14.46 -1.26
N ARG A 183 -9.73 -13.24 -1.47
CA ARG A 183 -9.07 -12.27 -2.34
C ARG A 183 -7.84 -11.72 -1.62
N LEU A 184 -6.77 -11.53 -2.39
CA LEU A 184 -5.55 -10.92 -1.88
C LEU A 184 -5.65 -9.40 -1.98
N PHE A 185 -5.20 -8.72 -0.93
CA PHE A 185 -5.09 -7.28 -0.88
C PHE A 185 -3.66 -6.88 -0.54
N TYR A 186 -3.13 -5.84 -1.18
CA TYR A 186 -1.78 -5.31 -0.94
C TYR A 186 -1.86 -3.94 -0.29
N HIS A 187 -0.85 -3.60 0.51
CA HIS A 187 -0.90 -2.33 1.21
C HIS A 187 -0.83 -1.14 0.28
N TYR A 188 -1.62 -0.14 0.64
CA TYR A 188 -1.59 1.16 0.03
C TYR A 188 -1.20 2.29 0.97
N ARG A 189 -1.92 2.46 2.10
CA ARG A 189 -1.75 3.64 2.95
C ARG A 189 -1.91 3.36 4.44
N GLN A 190 -1.21 4.17 5.25
CA GLN A 190 -1.33 4.20 6.70
C GLN A 190 -1.93 5.53 7.17
N TYR A 191 -2.83 5.45 8.15
CA TYR A 191 -3.49 6.59 8.78
C TYR A 191 -3.34 6.52 10.31
N LYS A 192 -2.74 7.55 10.91
CA LYS A 192 -2.74 7.69 12.37
C LYS A 192 -4.16 8.01 12.84
N LEU A 193 -4.68 7.25 13.82
CA LEU A 193 -6.03 7.40 14.36
C LEU A 193 -6.11 8.30 15.61
N SER A 194 -5.00 8.60 16.26
CA SER A 194 -4.87 9.76 17.15
C SER A 194 -3.43 10.29 17.10
N LYS A 195 -3.15 11.48 17.66
CA LYS A 195 -1.76 11.87 17.95
C LYS A 195 -1.26 11.13 19.19
N ASP A 196 -2.18 10.81 20.10
CA ASP A 196 -1.89 10.27 21.42
C ASP A 196 -2.02 8.74 21.48
N SER A 197 -2.60 8.13 20.44
CA SER A 197 -2.69 6.66 20.32
C SER A 197 -1.60 6.12 19.38
N PRO A 198 -0.92 5.04 19.77
CA PRO A 198 0.02 4.33 18.89
C PRO A 198 -0.68 3.55 17.77
N VAL A 199 -2.01 3.41 17.80
CA VAL A 199 -2.78 2.71 16.77
C VAL A 199 -2.76 3.50 15.46
N SER A 200 -2.27 2.83 14.41
CA SER A 200 -2.45 3.28 13.04
C SER A 200 -3.30 2.29 12.27
N LEU A 201 -4.22 2.82 11.48
CA LEU A 201 -4.99 2.08 10.49
C LEU A 201 -4.12 1.86 9.26
N LEU A 202 -4.09 0.62 8.76
CA LEU A 202 -3.44 0.24 7.52
C LEU A 202 -4.52 -0.15 6.51
N LEU A 203 -4.50 0.43 5.32
CA LEU A 203 -5.47 0.20 4.25
C LEU A 203 -4.82 -0.47 3.05
N TYR A 204 -5.54 -1.43 2.49
CA TYR A 204 -5.11 -2.36 1.47
C TYR A 204 -6.04 -2.34 0.27
N LEU A 205 -5.48 -2.35 -0.94
CA LEU A 205 -6.21 -2.38 -2.20
C LEU A 205 -6.28 -3.79 -2.76
N ALA A 206 -7.27 -4.08 -3.59
CA ALA A 206 -7.39 -5.39 -4.22
C ALA A 206 -6.19 -5.66 -5.14
N ALA A 207 -5.57 -6.83 -4.99
CA ALA A 207 -4.52 -7.30 -5.90
C ALA A 207 -5.08 -7.53 -7.31
N SER A 208 -6.35 -7.91 -7.43
CA SER A 208 -7.05 -8.07 -8.71
C SER A 208 -7.19 -6.74 -9.44
N ALA A 209 -6.66 -6.66 -10.66
CA ALA A 209 -6.77 -5.46 -11.50
C ALA A 209 -8.23 -5.03 -11.73
N ALA A 210 -9.15 -5.98 -11.89
CA ALA A 210 -10.57 -5.72 -12.14
C ALA A 210 -11.27 -4.95 -11.01
N HIS A 211 -10.84 -5.12 -9.76
CA HIS A 211 -11.46 -4.47 -8.60
C HIS A 211 -10.68 -3.24 -8.11
N ARG A 212 -9.47 -3.03 -8.63
CA ARG A 212 -8.49 -2.09 -8.06
C ARG A 212 -8.94 -0.64 -8.09
N SER A 213 -9.57 -0.20 -9.20
CA SER A 213 -10.13 1.15 -9.30
C SER A 213 -11.18 1.41 -8.22
N ALA A 214 -12.12 0.47 -8.03
CA ALA A 214 -13.13 0.55 -6.98
C ALA A 214 -12.50 0.52 -5.57
N SER A 215 -11.42 -0.25 -5.36
CA SER A 215 -10.64 -0.22 -4.12
C SER A 215 -10.09 1.17 -3.82
N PHE A 216 -9.52 1.86 -4.81
CA PHE A 216 -8.98 3.21 -4.64
C PHE A 216 -10.07 4.19 -4.21
N SER A 217 -11.20 4.20 -4.93
CA SER A 217 -12.31 5.09 -4.63
C SER A 217 -12.83 4.87 -3.21
N LEU A 218 -12.96 3.60 -2.80
CA LEU A 218 -13.45 3.28 -1.47
C LEU A 218 -12.51 3.72 -0.35
N VAL A 219 -11.20 3.48 -0.54
CA VAL A 219 -10.17 3.92 0.42
C VAL A 219 -10.09 5.44 0.50
N ASP A 220 -10.20 6.15 -0.62
CA ASP A 220 -10.18 7.61 -0.64
C ASP A 220 -11.45 8.22 -0.02
N SER A 221 -12.64 7.63 -0.23
CA SER A 221 -13.86 8.00 0.49
C SER A 221 -13.66 7.84 2.01
N MET A 222 -13.14 6.69 2.46
CA MET A 222 -12.84 6.46 3.88
C MET A 222 -11.84 7.50 4.42
N ALA A 223 -10.77 7.79 3.68
CA ALA A 223 -9.77 8.78 4.06
C ALA A 223 -10.36 10.19 4.17
N GLY A 224 -11.26 10.56 3.26
CA GLY A 224 -12.03 11.81 3.31
C GLY A 224 -12.82 11.94 4.61
N GLY A 225 -13.55 10.89 5.00
CA GLY A 225 -14.34 10.86 6.23
C GLY A 225 -13.50 10.89 7.52
N MET A 226 -12.29 10.33 7.49
CA MET A 226 -11.36 10.34 8.63
C MET A 226 -10.67 11.70 8.85
N SER A 227 -10.88 12.69 7.97
CA SER A 227 -10.21 14.00 8.01
C SER A 227 -8.68 13.86 8.13
N SER A 228 -8.12 12.83 7.50
CA SER A 228 -6.75 12.41 7.76
C SER A 228 -5.71 13.44 7.33
N GLY A 229 -4.65 13.55 8.13
CA GLY A 229 -3.48 14.39 7.84
C GLY A 229 -2.77 14.00 6.54
N ARG A 230 -1.90 14.90 6.06
CA ARG A 230 -1.04 14.70 4.88
C ARG A 230 -0.21 13.41 5.02
N ASP A 231 0.09 12.72 3.90
CA ASP A 231 1.11 11.66 3.89
C ASP A 231 2.37 12.20 4.59
N PRO A 232 2.81 11.59 5.71
CA PRO A 232 3.89 12.11 6.53
C PRO A 232 5.21 12.25 5.76
N ARG A 233 5.36 11.54 4.63
CA ARG A 233 6.56 11.57 3.78
C ARG A 233 6.53 12.62 2.69
N THR A 234 5.39 13.30 2.48
CA THR A 234 5.23 14.31 1.40
C THR A 234 6.31 15.38 1.48
N GLY A 235 6.58 15.92 2.68
CA GLY A 235 7.56 17.00 2.85
C GLY A 235 8.99 16.59 2.52
N GLN A 236 9.40 15.40 2.96
CA GLN A 236 10.73 14.85 2.67
C GLN A 236 10.89 14.54 1.18
N ARG A 237 9.87 13.92 0.55
CA ARG A 237 9.88 13.61 -0.88
C ARG A 237 9.94 14.88 -1.72
N ALA A 238 9.08 15.86 -1.44
CA ALA A 238 9.08 17.14 -2.14
C ALA A 238 10.43 17.86 -2.01
N ARG A 239 11.07 17.82 -0.84
CA ARG A 239 12.41 18.39 -0.64
C ARG A 239 13.45 17.75 -1.55
N ARG A 240 13.51 16.41 -1.59
CA ARG A 240 14.49 15.67 -2.41
C ARG A 240 14.31 15.97 -3.90
N LEU A 241 13.08 15.84 -4.41
CA LEU A 241 12.74 16.13 -5.81
C LEU A 241 13.03 17.60 -6.16
N TRP A 242 12.67 18.52 -5.27
CA TRP A 242 12.97 19.94 -5.46
C TRP A 242 14.47 20.19 -5.58
N GLU A 243 15.26 19.79 -4.58
CA GLU A 243 16.68 20.14 -4.48
C GLU A 243 17.53 19.48 -5.58
N ARG A 244 17.19 18.26 -6.00
CA ARG A 244 18.04 17.44 -6.86
C ARG A 244 17.53 17.28 -8.29
N VAL A 245 16.27 17.62 -8.57
CA VAL A 245 15.66 17.45 -9.90
C VAL A 245 15.08 18.76 -10.41
N LEU A 246 14.00 19.26 -9.80
CA LEU A 246 13.26 20.40 -10.35
C LEU A 246 14.07 21.69 -10.33
N LYS A 247 14.77 22.00 -9.24
CA LYS A 247 15.58 23.21 -9.17
C LYS A 247 16.69 23.21 -10.25
N PRO A 248 17.49 22.14 -10.43
CA PRO A 248 18.43 22.05 -11.56
C PRO A 248 17.80 22.23 -12.94
N ILE A 249 16.64 21.60 -13.19
CA ILE A 249 15.91 21.75 -14.46
C ILE A 249 15.57 23.23 -14.71
N ILE A 250 14.97 23.90 -13.73
CA ILE A 250 14.53 25.29 -13.87
C ILE A 250 15.73 26.23 -14.04
N GLN A 251 16.83 25.99 -13.33
CA GLN A 251 18.07 26.75 -13.47
C GLN A 251 18.70 26.57 -14.86
N GLY A 252 18.63 25.36 -15.44
CA GLY A 252 19.17 25.08 -16.78
C GLY A 252 18.37 25.74 -17.89
N VAL A 253 17.04 25.74 -17.80
CA VAL A 253 16.15 26.33 -18.83
C VAL A 253 16.15 27.86 -18.76
N HIS A 254 16.38 28.44 -17.58
CA HIS A 254 16.22 29.87 -17.38
C HIS A 254 17.41 30.48 -16.61
N SER A 255 18.50 30.70 -17.31
CA SER A 255 19.69 31.37 -16.74
C SER A 255 19.51 32.87 -16.47
N LYS A 256 18.41 33.49 -16.95
CA LYS A 256 18.05 34.90 -16.75
C LYS A 256 16.57 35.06 -16.39
N LEU A 257 16.18 34.56 -15.22
CA LEU A 257 14.80 34.65 -14.71
C LEU A 257 14.51 36.10 -14.27
N SER A 258 13.64 36.81 -14.97
CA SER A 258 13.05 38.06 -14.49
C SER A 258 11.54 38.08 -14.77
N GLY A 259 10.79 38.75 -13.90
CA GLY A 259 9.35 38.91 -14.07
C GLY A 259 8.52 37.68 -13.69
N SER A 260 7.35 37.56 -14.31
CA SER A 260 6.36 36.52 -14.04
C SER A 260 6.54 35.33 -14.99
N ILE A 261 6.67 34.13 -14.43
CA ILE A 261 7.04 32.93 -15.20
C ILE A 261 6.02 31.83 -14.97
N CYS A 262 5.49 31.29 -16.07
CA CYS A 262 4.50 30.22 -16.02
C CYS A 262 5.19 28.86 -15.87
N PHE A 263 4.76 28.10 -14.86
CA PHE A 263 5.12 26.71 -14.63
C PHE A 263 3.88 25.85 -14.71
N GLU A 264 4.00 24.73 -15.40
CA GLU A 264 2.90 23.82 -15.68
C GLU A 264 3.22 22.46 -15.08
N PHE A 265 2.35 21.94 -14.21
CA PHE A 265 2.52 20.59 -13.63
C PHE A 265 1.37 19.68 -14.05
N VAL A 266 1.73 18.52 -14.60
CA VAL A 266 0.81 17.44 -14.96
C VAL A 266 1.08 16.27 -14.02
N ASP A 267 0.25 16.12 -12.99
CA ASP A 267 0.42 15.10 -11.94
C ASP A 267 -0.51 13.92 -12.24
N VAL A 268 0.08 12.79 -12.64
CA VAL A 268 -0.64 11.58 -13.05
C VAL A 268 -0.59 10.56 -11.90
N GLY A 269 -1.76 10.12 -11.43
CA GLY A 269 -1.88 9.39 -10.18
C GLY A 269 -1.64 10.28 -8.97
N ALA A 270 -2.12 11.52 -9.05
CA ALA A 270 -1.83 12.58 -8.08
C ALA A 270 -2.26 12.28 -6.65
N GLY A 271 -3.20 11.36 -6.47
CA GLY A 271 -3.90 11.09 -5.23
C GLY A 271 -4.51 12.38 -4.70
N SER A 272 -3.92 12.90 -3.62
CA SER A 272 -4.42 14.12 -2.99
C SER A 272 -3.82 15.42 -3.56
N GLY A 273 -2.86 15.37 -4.49
CA GLY A 273 -2.13 16.54 -4.99
C GLY A 273 -1.19 17.21 -3.96
N ALA A 274 -0.96 16.58 -2.80
CA ALA A 274 -0.17 17.17 -1.72
C ALA A 274 1.32 17.32 -2.08
N LEU A 275 1.87 16.40 -2.90
CA LEU A 275 3.24 16.44 -3.39
C LEU A 275 3.45 17.66 -4.30
N THR A 276 2.62 17.80 -5.33
CA THR A 276 2.64 18.95 -6.25
C THR A 276 2.46 20.27 -5.51
N ALA A 277 1.51 20.36 -4.57
CA ALA A 277 1.36 21.56 -3.73
C ALA A 277 2.63 21.88 -2.91
N ALA A 278 3.35 20.86 -2.43
CA ALA A 278 4.61 21.06 -1.71
C ALA A 278 5.75 21.52 -2.62
N LEU A 279 5.80 21.02 -3.85
CA LEU A 279 6.75 21.46 -4.88
C LEU A 279 6.49 22.91 -5.30
N CYS A 280 5.23 23.30 -5.54
CA CYS A 280 4.88 24.69 -5.83
C CYS A 280 5.30 25.65 -4.71
N ARG A 281 5.12 25.27 -3.43
CA ARG A 281 5.61 26.08 -2.29
C ARG A 281 7.13 26.24 -2.29
N LYS A 282 7.87 25.18 -2.62
CA LYS A 282 9.34 25.26 -2.73
C LYS A 282 9.77 26.18 -3.87
N LEU A 283 9.09 26.10 -5.01
CA LEU A 283 9.31 26.99 -6.15
C LEU A 283 8.98 28.45 -5.82
N LEU A 284 7.90 28.72 -5.10
CA LEU A 284 7.56 30.08 -4.66
C LEU A 284 8.63 30.71 -3.78
N VAL A 285 9.08 29.99 -2.76
CA VAL A 285 10.13 30.47 -1.85
C VAL A 285 11.43 30.72 -2.60
N TRP A 286 11.82 29.79 -3.48
CA TRP A 286 13.05 29.96 -4.26
C TRP A 286 12.92 31.08 -5.31
N GLY A 287 11.78 31.20 -5.99
CA GLY A 287 11.55 32.21 -7.01
C GLY A 287 11.64 33.62 -6.45
N ALA A 288 11.02 33.86 -5.29
CA ALA A 288 11.16 35.12 -4.58
C ALA A 288 12.63 35.47 -4.26
N ALA A 289 13.42 34.48 -3.80
CA ALA A 289 14.85 34.67 -3.55
C ALA A 289 15.69 34.86 -4.84
N ALA A 290 15.22 34.29 -5.95
CA ALA A 290 15.88 34.37 -7.26
C ALA A 290 15.40 35.55 -8.12
N GLY A 291 14.50 36.41 -7.60
CA GLY A 291 14.05 37.63 -8.29
C GLY A 291 12.97 37.42 -9.36
N PHE A 292 12.24 36.30 -9.33
CA PHE A 292 11.14 36.04 -10.27
C PHE A 292 9.89 35.55 -9.55
N LEU A 293 8.76 35.60 -10.26
CA LEU A 293 7.45 35.33 -9.71
C LEU A 293 6.80 34.13 -10.42
N PRO A 294 6.77 32.93 -9.81
CA PRO A 294 6.17 31.78 -10.44
C PRO A 294 4.64 31.88 -10.44
N ARG A 295 4.05 31.55 -11.59
CA ARG A 295 2.62 31.35 -11.83
C ARG A 295 2.41 29.88 -12.18
N PHE A 296 1.32 29.27 -11.74
CA PHE A 296 1.11 27.83 -11.87
C PHE A 296 -0.15 27.50 -12.65
N ARG A 297 -0.03 26.59 -13.60
CA ARG A 297 -1.17 25.87 -14.18
C ARG A 297 -1.01 24.40 -13.84
N LEU A 298 -2.05 23.80 -13.29
CA LEU A 298 -1.97 22.48 -12.66
C LEU A 298 -3.05 21.57 -13.25
N TRP A 299 -2.64 20.37 -13.67
CA TRP A 299 -3.50 19.30 -14.14
C TRP A 299 -3.29 18.08 -13.25
N PHE A 300 -4.35 17.61 -12.63
CA PHE A 300 -4.33 16.38 -11.82
C PHE A 300 -5.16 15.33 -12.54
N VAL A 301 -4.52 14.23 -12.94
CA VAL A 301 -5.17 13.10 -13.60
C VAL A 301 -5.19 11.94 -12.63
N ASP A 302 -6.38 11.56 -12.18
CA ASP A 302 -6.57 10.47 -11.23
C ASP A 302 -7.96 9.86 -11.40
N LEU A 303 -8.10 8.57 -11.11
CA LEU A 303 -9.41 7.90 -11.13
C LEU A 303 -10.33 8.46 -10.05
N CYS A 304 -9.77 8.94 -8.93
CA CYS A 304 -10.53 9.42 -7.79
C CYS A 304 -10.38 10.93 -7.61
N LEU A 305 -11.50 11.65 -7.62
CA LEU A 305 -11.55 13.10 -7.40
C LEU A 305 -11.43 13.43 -5.90
N ALA A 306 -10.26 13.22 -5.31
CA ALA A 306 -9.94 13.83 -4.02
C ALA A 306 -9.65 15.32 -4.26
N ASP A 307 -10.50 16.26 -3.80
CA ASP A 307 -10.28 17.71 -3.99
C ASP A 307 -8.88 18.14 -3.51
N PRO A 308 -7.92 18.37 -4.42
CA PRO A 308 -6.57 18.75 -4.03
C PRO A 308 -6.51 20.25 -3.73
N ALA A 309 -7.53 21.06 -4.07
CA ALA A 309 -7.58 22.49 -3.78
C ALA A 309 -7.39 22.78 -2.29
N ARG A 310 -7.75 21.83 -1.40
CA ARG A 310 -7.44 21.89 0.04
C ARG A 310 -5.96 22.10 0.37
N PHE A 311 -5.03 21.67 -0.49
CA PHE A 311 -3.59 21.86 -0.31
C PHE A 311 -3.05 23.15 -0.93
N PHE A 312 -3.87 23.88 -1.68
CA PHE A 312 -3.57 25.14 -2.34
C PHE A 312 -4.22 26.36 -1.66
N ARG A 313 -4.83 26.21 -0.48
CA ARG A 313 -5.63 27.27 0.19
C ARG A 313 -4.82 28.40 0.83
N THR A 314 -3.50 28.29 0.98
CA THR A 314 -2.68 29.39 1.54
C THR A 314 -2.73 30.58 0.58
N ALA A 315 -2.97 31.79 1.09
CA ALA A 315 -3.16 33.00 0.28
C ALA A 315 -2.05 33.20 -0.76
N ASP A 316 -0.79 33.02 -0.34
CA ASP A 316 0.38 33.16 -1.21
C ASP A 316 0.39 32.17 -2.38
N LEU A 317 0.07 30.90 -2.12
CA LEU A 317 0.03 29.89 -3.19
C LEU A 317 -1.19 30.10 -4.08
N ARG A 318 -2.37 30.35 -3.48
CA ARG A 318 -3.64 30.51 -4.20
C ARG A 318 -3.59 31.65 -5.20
N SER A 319 -3.00 32.79 -4.83
CA SER A 319 -2.85 33.96 -5.70
C SER A 319 -1.92 33.73 -6.90
N ARG A 320 -1.22 32.59 -6.93
CA ARG A 320 -0.25 32.21 -7.96
C ARG A 320 -0.75 31.05 -8.83
N ILE A 321 -1.94 30.51 -8.54
CA ILE A 321 -2.56 29.47 -9.36
C ILE A 321 -3.45 30.13 -10.41
N ASP A 322 -3.06 29.99 -11.67
CA ASP A 322 -3.78 30.54 -12.83
C ASP A 322 -4.87 29.58 -13.27
N SER A 323 -4.60 28.29 -13.15
CA SER A 323 -5.52 27.22 -13.49
C SER A 323 -5.27 26.00 -12.63
N LEU A 324 -6.34 25.37 -12.18
CA LEU A 324 -6.35 24.18 -11.34
C LEU A 324 -7.42 23.23 -11.88
N MET A 325 -7.01 22.21 -12.63
CA MET A 325 -7.93 21.27 -13.28
C MET A 325 -7.80 19.87 -12.70
N PHE A 326 -8.95 19.23 -12.47
CA PHE A 326 -9.06 17.86 -11.97
C PHE A 326 -9.73 17.01 -13.04
N LEU A 327 -9.04 15.96 -13.46
CA LEU A 327 -9.47 15.05 -14.49
C LEU A 327 -9.69 13.70 -13.81
N GLY A 328 -10.97 13.41 -13.52
CA GLY A 328 -11.43 12.15 -12.94
C GLY A 328 -11.45 11.06 -14.00
N ASP A 329 -10.27 10.58 -14.39
CA ASP A 329 -10.10 9.81 -15.61
C ASP A 329 -9.01 8.75 -15.47
N ASP A 330 -9.14 7.68 -16.25
CA ASP A 330 -8.06 6.73 -16.42
C ASP A 330 -6.96 7.37 -17.26
N TYR A 331 -5.73 7.42 -16.74
CA TYR A 331 -4.64 8.12 -17.42
C TYR A 331 -4.30 7.48 -18.78
N ARG A 332 -4.51 6.16 -18.95
CA ARG A 332 -4.25 5.47 -20.23
C ARG A 332 -5.27 5.90 -21.27
N GLY A 333 -6.55 5.99 -20.88
CA GLY A 333 -7.63 6.52 -21.72
C GLY A 333 -7.49 8.01 -22.00
N TRP A 334 -7.09 8.81 -21.00
CA TRP A 334 -6.86 10.24 -21.14
C TRP A 334 -5.71 10.55 -22.12
N LEU A 335 -4.58 9.85 -22.01
CA LEU A 335 -3.42 10.03 -22.92
C LEU A 335 -3.69 9.56 -24.34
N ALA A 336 -4.64 8.64 -24.55
CA ALA A 336 -5.04 8.21 -25.89
C ALA A 336 -5.90 9.25 -26.63
N ARG A 337 -6.38 10.30 -25.95
CA ARG A 337 -7.19 11.35 -26.59
C ARG A 337 -6.34 12.27 -27.46
N PRO A 338 -6.87 12.80 -28.57
CA PRO A 338 -6.18 13.83 -29.31
C PRO A 338 -6.04 15.09 -28.46
N ARG A 339 -4.79 15.55 -28.24
CA ARG A 339 -4.46 16.78 -27.50
C ARG A 339 -5.11 16.82 -26.10
N PRO A 340 -4.69 15.93 -25.18
CA PRO A 340 -5.23 15.85 -23.81
C PRO A 340 -4.92 17.09 -22.95
N LEU A 341 -4.00 17.94 -23.41
CA LEU A 341 -3.58 19.18 -22.77
C LEU A 341 -3.61 20.34 -23.78
N PRO A 342 -3.90 21.58 -23.33
CA PRO A 342 -3.76 22.75 -24.17
C PRO A 342 -2.28 22.99 -24.53
N ILE A 343 -2.03 23.87 -25.51
CA ILE A 343 -0.68 24.33 -25.85
C ILE A 343 -0.01 24.89 -24.59
N SER A 344 1.25 24.52 -24.37
CA SER A 344 2.03 25.00 -23.24
C SER A 344 2.32 26.49 -23.37
N SER A 345 2.25 27.19 -22.25
CA SER A 345 2.59 28.61 -22.11
C SER A 345 3.88 28.83 -21.31
N GLY A 346 4.53 27.75 -20.87
CA GLY A 346 5.75 27.80 -20.08
C GLY A 346 6.41 26.43 -19.93
N LEU A 347 7.28 26.30 -18.93
CA LEU A 347 7.93 25.03 -18.61
C LEU A 347 6.89 24.04 -18.04
N ARG A 348 6.67 22.92 -18.73
CA ARG A 348 5.72 21.89 -18.34
C ARG A 348 6.41 20.61 -17.91
N VAL A 349 6.13 20.19 -16.69
CA VAL A 349 6.70 18.99 -16.07
C VAL A 349 5.59 18.01 -15.72
N ALA A 350 5.68 16.80 -16.26
CA ALA A 350 4.87 15.68 -15.84
C ALA A 350 5.48 15.00 -14.60
N LEU A 351 4.63 14.66 -13.63
CA LEU A 351 4.97 13.95 -12.41
C LEU A 351 4.20 12.62 -12.39
N VAL A 352 4.93 11.52 -12.26
CA VAL A 352 4.39 10.17 -12.07
C VAL A 352 5.03 9.58 -10.82
N SER A 353 4.39 9.77 -9.66
CA SER A 353 4.94 9.33 -8.37
C SER A 353 4.10 8.19 -7.80
N LYS A 354 4.69 6.99 -7.74
CA LYS A 354 4.06 5.79 -7.18
C LYS A 354 2.75 5.43 -7.88
N LEU A 355 2.70 5.59 -9.20
CA LEU A 355 1.55 5.17 -9.99
C LEU A 355 1.69 3.70 -10.39
N PHE A 356 2.82 3.33 -11.00
CA PHE A 356 3.04 1.99 -11.55
C PHE A 356 3.17 0.94 -10.45
N ASN A 357 3.71 1.33 -9.30
CA ASN A 357 3.79 0.46 -8.14
C ASN A 357 2.37 0.06 -7.67
N ASN A 358 1.43 1.00 -7.73
CA ASN A 358 0.05 0.83 -7.39
C ASN A 358 -0.72 0.03 -8.46
N LEU A 359 -0.11 -0.21 -9.62
CA LEU A 359 -0.68 -0.99 -10.72
C LEU A 359 0.03 -2.34 -10.93
N SER A 360 1.05 -2.63 -10.12
CA SER A 360 1.81 -3.88 -10.17
C SER A 360 0.94 -5.12 -9.96
N ARG A 361 1.48 -6.27 -10.36
CA ARG A 361 0.90 -7.59 -10.09
C ARG A 361 1.40 -8.08 -8.73
N PHE A 362 0.51 -8.71 -7.97
CA PHE A 362 0.79 -9.23 -6.64
C PHE A 362 0.36 -10.69 -6.57
N SER A 363 1.23 -11.53 -6.05
CA SER A 363 0.97 -12.96 -5.89
C SER A 363 1.72 -13.52 -4.69
N VAL A 364 1.41 -14.76 -4.31
CA VAL A 364 2.24 -15.56 -3.42
C VAL A 364 2.88 -16.67 -4.23
N CYS A 365 4.20 -16.71 -4.21
CA CYS A 365 5.01 -17.67 -4.94
C CYS A 365 5.77 -18.57 -3.97
N HIS A 366 5.98 -19.82 -4.37
CA HIS A 366 6.87 -20.74 -3.69
C HIS A 366 8.26 -20.61 -4.32
N PHE A 367 9.28 -20.56 -3.47
CA PHE A 367 10.67 -20.44 -3.85
C PHE A 367 11.47 -21.53 -3.15
N ARG A 368 12.28 -22.27 -3.92
CA ARG A 368 13.25 -23.19 -3.34
C ARG A 368 14.31 -22.39 -2.58
N THR A 369 14.78 -22.91 -1.46
CA THR A 369 15.71 -22.19 -0.59
C THR A 369 17.10 -22.03 -1.20
N ASP A 370 17.48 -22.93 -2.12
CA ASP A 370 18.75 -22.89 -2.86
C ASP A 370 18.81 -21.81 -3.94
N VAL A 371 17.66 -21.34 -4.44
CA VAL A 371 17.59 -20.27 -5.45
C VAL A 371 17.39 -18.88 -4.84
N LEU A 372 17.08 -18.80 -3.55
CA LEU A 372 16.86 -17.54 -2.89
C LEU A 372 18.19 -16.87 -2.52
N PRO A 373 18.32 -15.55 -2.75
CA PRO A 373 19.50 -14.81 -2.30
C PRO A 373 19.72 -14.99 -0.80
N SER A 374 20.98 -14.98 -0.36
CA SER A 374 21.36 -15.02 1.07
C SER A 374 20.73 -13.89 1.90
N LEU A 375 20.25 -12.82 1.27
CA LEU A 375 19.51 -11.74 1.93
C LEU A 375 18.11 -12.16 2.40
N VAL A 376 17.49 -13.17 1.78
CA VAL A 376 16.17 -13.70 2.15
C VAL A 376 16.29 -14.77 3.23
N VAL A 377 17.31 -15.61 3.10
CA VAL A 377 17.51 -16.84 3.90
C VAL A 377 18.55 -16.66 5.02
N GLY A 378 19.26 -15.52 5.03
CA GLY A 378 20.40 -15.30 5.94
C GLY A 378 21.64 -16.02 5.40
N SER A 379 22.83 -15.53 5.77
CA SER A 379 24.10 -16.17 5.37
C SER A 379 24.41 -17.46 6.15
N MET A 380 23.59 -17.81 7.15
CA MET A 380 23.71 -19.06 7.89
C MET A 380 22.74 -20.09 7.33
N PHE A 381 23.28 -21.21 6.87
CA PHE A 381 22.55 -22.36 6.34
C PHE A 381 21.29 -22.65 7.17
N LEU A 382 20.16 -22.83 6.50
CA LEU A 382 18.94 -23.41 7.05
C LEU A 382 19.24 -24.84 7.53
N GLN A 383 19.82 -24.98 8.73
CA GLN A 383 19.69 -26.21 9.48
C GLN A 383 18.22 -26.39 9.87
N GLU A 384 17.80 -27.64 10.02
CA GLU A 384 16.45 -28.23 10.04
C GLU A 384 15.30 -27.50 10.79
N ARG A 385 15.56 -26.41 11.50
CA ARG A 385 14.55 -25.58 12.16
C ARG A 385 14.46 -24.22 11.47
N GLU A 386 13.52 -24.14 10.54
CA GLU A 386 13.10 -22.91 9.87
C GLU A 386 12.89 -21.76 10.87
N PRO A 387 13.06 -20.48 10.47
CA PRO A 387 12.82 -19.30 11.31
C PRO A 387 11.32 -19.07 11.58
N LEU A 388 10.58 -20.13 11.92
CA LEU A 388 9.15 -20.11 12.16
C LEU A 388 8.85 -19.40 13.47
N PRO A 389 7.80 -18.55 13.51
CA PRO A 389 7.40 -17.88 14.74
C PRO A 389 7.07 -18.85 15.88
N THR A 390 6.54 -20.03 15.57
CA THR A 390 6.27 -21.10 16.54
C THR A 390 7.53 -21.65 17.21
N TYR A 391 8.68 -21.63 16.54
CA TYR A 391 9.95 -21.99 17.13
C TYR A 391 10.61 -20.79 17.82
N CYS A 392 10.74 -19.66 17.12
CA CYS A 392 11.42 -18.47 17.62
C CYS A 392 10.76 -17.91 18.89
N LEU A 393 9.43 -17.88 18.94
CA LEU A 393 8.68 -17.20 20.00
C LEU A 393 8.20 -18.14 21.12
N ALA A 394 8.39 -19.46 20.99
CA ALA A 394 8.07 -20.43 22.05
C ALA A 394 8.73 -20.05 23.38
N PRO A 395 8.21 -20.46 24.55
CA PRO A 395 8.77 -20.08 25.86
C PRO A 395 10.29 -20.27 25.98
N ASP A 396 10.80 -21.41 25.51
CA ASP A 396 12.22 -21.76 25.50
C ASP A 396 12.89 -21.54 24.12
N GLY A 397 12.21 -20.81 23.24
CA GLY A 397 12.68 -20.47 21.91
C GLY A 397 13.80 -19.42 21.92
N PRO A 398 14.54 -19.28 20.82
CA PRO A 398 15.68 -18.35 20.70
C PRO A 398 15.29 -16.87 20.69
N GLY A 399 14.00 -16.51 20.81
CA GLY A 399 13.54 -15.14 20.93
C GLY A 399 13.23 -14.43 19.60
N PRO A 400 12.66 -13.20 19.67
CA PRO A 400 12.32 -12.39 18.49
C PRO A 400 13.47 -12.09 17.54
N GLU A 401 14.70 -12.05 18.03
CA GLU A 401 15.93 -11.80 17.28
C GLU A 401 16.19 -12.88 16.22
N ALA A 402 15.72 -14.11 16.46
CA ALA A 402 15.84 -15.22 15.53
C ALA A 402 14.81 -15.17 14.38
N LEU A 403 13.80 -14.28 14.47
CA LEU A 403 12.84 -14.10 13.39
C LEU A 403 13.55 -13.59 12.13
N MET A 404 13.18 -14.10 10.98
CA MET A 404 13.63 -13.65 9.67
C MET A 404 12.57 -12.77 9.01
N VAL A 405 12.40 -11.59 9.61
CA VAL A 405 11.51 -10.54 9.13
C VAL A 405 12.30 -9.26 8.90
N SER A 406 12.19 -8.71 7.70
CA SER A 406 12.77 -7.43 7.32
C SER A 406 11.90 -6.74 6.25
N ASN A 407 12.00 -5.42 6.22
CA ASN A 407 11.45 -4.58 5.16
C ASN A 407 12.44 -4.41 3.98
N SER A 408 13.62 -5.01 4.08
CA SER A 408 14.60 -5.06 2.99
C SER A 408 13.99 -5.73 1.78
N ARG A 409 14.04 -5.03 0.65
CA ARG A 409 13.61 -5.57 -0.63
C ARG A 409 14.66 -6.51 -1.17
N VAL A 410 14.20 -7.60 -1.73
CA VAL A 410 15.04 -8.53 -2.47
C VAL A 410 14.55 -8.56 -3.91
N VAL A 411 15.48 -8.28 -4.82
CA VAL A 411 15.25 -8.35 -6.26
C VAL A 411 15.41 -9.81 -6.69
N LEU A 412 14.42 -10.30 -7.42
CA LEU A 412 14.39 -11.62 -8.03
C LEU A 412 14.26 -11.43 -9.55
N PRO A 413 14.60 -12.43 -10.38
CA PRO A 413 14.39 -12.35 -11.83
C PRO A 413 12.94 -11.99 -12.18
N GLU A 414 11.97 -12.63 -11.51
CA GLU A 414 10.53 -12.51 -11.77
C GLU A 414 9.89 -11.25 -11.16
N GLY A 415 10.65 -10.48 -10.37
CA GLY A 415 10.14 -9.27 -9.72
C GLY A 415 10.87 -8.99 -8.41
N ARG A 416 10.11 -8.82 -7.34
CA ARG A 416 10.69 -8.55 -6.02
C ARG A 416 9.85 -9.10 -4.89
N THR A 417 10.53 -9.36 -3.79
CA THR A 417 9.94 -9.79 -2.53
C THR A 417 10.55 -9.00 -1.37
N PHE A 418 10.16 -9.36 -0.15
CA PHE A 418 10.75 -8.88 1.09
C PHE A 418 11.36 -10.08 1.82
N ALA A 419 12.44 -9.84 2.57
CA ALA A 419 13.05 -10.89 3.40
C ALA A 419 12.16 -11.21 4.61
N GLN A 420 11.16 -12.07 4.39
CA GLN A 420 10.08 -12.39 5.34
C GLN A 420 9.89 -13.90 5.51
N ALA A 421 10.98 -14.67 5.60
CA ALA A 421 10.93 -16.12 5.71
C ALA A 421 10.07 -16.62 6.90
N SER A 422 10.03 -15.90 8.02
CA SER A 422 9.17 -16.25 9.16
C SER A 422 7.66 -16.19 8.87
N LEU A 423 7.23 -15.55 7.78
CA LEU A 423 5.83 -15.53 7.36
C LEU A 423 5.51 -16.61 6.32
N SER A 424 6.44 -17.52 6.01
CA SER A 424 6.26 -18.51 4.95
C SER A 424 4.96 -19.31 5.11
N GLN A 425 4.67 -19.82 6.32
CA GLN A 425 3.42 -20.56 6.56
C GLN A 425 2.16 -19.70 6.42
N PHE A 426 2.23 -18.42 6.80
CA PHE A 426 1.13 -17.47 6.57
C PHE A 426 0.88 -17.23 5.08
N TYR A 427 1.94 -17.03 4.29
CA TYR A 427 1.82 -16.89 2.84
C TYR A 427 1.34 -18.18 2.17
N ARG A 428 1.82 -19.34 2.63
CA ARG A 428 1.32 -20.65 2.20
C ARG A 428 -0.18 -20.76 2.47
N ALA A 429 -0.63 -20.39 3.66
CA ALA A 429 -2.04 -20.37 4.03
C ALA A 429 -2.86 -19.44 3.14
N LEU A 430 -2.38 -18.22 2.86
CA LEU A 430 -3.03 -17.30 1.91
C LEU A 430 -3.13 -17.90 0.52
N GLN A 431 -2.07 -18.54 0.03
CA GLN A 431 -2.08 -19.18 -1.29
C GLN A 431 -3.11 -20.31 -1.36
N LEU A 432 -3.21 -21.12 -0.31
CA LEU A 432 -4.18 -22.21 -0.20
C LEU A 432 -5.62 -21.71 -0.01
N ALA A 433 -5.81 -20.60 0.70
CA ALA A 433 -7.12 -19.98 0.90
C ALA A 433 -7.64 -19.26 -0.36
N SER A 434 -6.74 -18.72 -1.19
CA SER A 434 -7.05 -17.89 -2.37
C SER A 434 -7.22 -18.66 -3.68
N LYS A 435 -6.52 -19.79 -3.87
CA LYS A 435 -6.64 -20.59 -5.10
C LYS A 435 -7.98 -21.32 -5.15
N ALA A 436 -8.75 -21.07 -6.21
CA ALA A 436 -9.79 -21.97 -6.67
C ALA A 436 -9.12 -23.20 -7.30
N SER A 437 -8.58 -24.09 -6.45
CA SER A 437 -8.23 -25.49 -6.72
C SER A 437 -7.78 -25.84 -8.16
N ASP A 438 -6.64 -25.34 -8.61
CA ASP A 438 -5.90 -25.94 -9.75
C ASP A 438 -5.23 -27.29 -9.39
N GLY A 439 -5.53 -27.84 -8.20
CA GLY A 439 -5.07 -29.17 -7.75
C GLY A 439 -3.56 -29.33 -7.55
N LYS A 440 -2.73 -28.35 -7.96
CA LYS A 440 -1.28 -28.43 -7.81
C LYS A 440 -0.87 -28.31 -6.35
N ARG A 441 -0.31 -29.40 -5.81
CA ARG A 441 0.32 -29.44 -4.47
C ARG A 441 1.38 -28.34 -4.43
N VAL A 442 1.30 -27.48 -3.40
CA VAL A 442 2.39 -26.54 -3.09
C VAL A 442 3.53 -27.39 -2.55
N PRO A 443 4.73 -27.36 -3.15
CA PRO A 443 5.85 -28.14 -2.66
C PRO A 443 6.15 -27.79 -1.20
N GLU A 444 6.55 -28.80 -0.43
CA GLU A 444 6.90 -28.63 0.99
C GLU A 444 8.34 -28.15 1.15
N ASP A 445 9.17 -28.31 0.13
CA ASP A 445 10.56 -27.87 0.09
C ASP A 445 10.66 -26.39 -0.32
N GLY A 446 10.53 -25.46 0.62
CA GLY A 446 10.89 -24.06 0.36
C GLY A 446 10.06 -23.02 1.10
N LEU A 447 10.17 -21.79 0.64
CA LEU A 447 9.52 -20.63 1.25
C LEU A 447 8.39 -20.11 0.36
N CYS A 448 7.23 -19.84 0.97
CA CYS A 448 6.17 -19.07 0.33
C CYS A 448 6.38 -17.60 0.65
N LEU A 449 6.54 -16.76 -0.37
CA LEU A 449 6.78 -15.32 -0.20
C LEU A 449 5.89 -14.51 -1.15
N PRO A 450 5.55 -13.26 -0.79
CA PRO A 450 4.82 -12.37 -1.68
C PRO A 450 5.77 -11.97 -2.82
N LEU A 451 5.29 -12.13 -4.05
CA LEU A 451 5.98 -11.64 -5.23
C LEU A 451 5.20 -10.45 -5.79
N ARG A 452 5.95 -9.37 -6.03
CA ARG A 452 5.47 -8.17 -6.69
C ARG A 452 6.23 -7.97 -7.99
N THR A 453 5.50 -7.75 -9.07
CA THR A 453 6.05 -7.60 -10.41
C THR A 453 5.41 -6.39 -11.08
N LEU A 454 6.20 -5.58 -11.79
CA LEU A 454 5.67 -4.52 -12.63
C LEU A 454 4.65 -5.12 -13.62
N ASP A 455 3.56 -4.40 -13.86
CA ASP A 455 2.65 -4.76 -14.95
C ASP A 455 3.01 -3.92 -16.18
N PRO A 456 3.62 -4.48 -17.26
CA PRO A 456 4.04 -3.69 -18.41
C PRO A 456 2.90 -2.89 -19.04
N GLU A 457 1.66 -3.41 -18.96
CA GLU A 457 0.46 -2.73 -19.44
C GLU A 457 0.21 -1.36 -18.81
N CYS A 458 0.74 -1.10 -17.60
CA CYS A 458 0.61 0.22 -17.00
C CYS A 458 1.45 1.30 -17.72
N LEU A 459 2.40 0.91 -18.57
CA LEU A 459 3.20 1.82 -19.40
C LEU A 459 2.62 2.00 -20.81
N VAL A 460 1.50 1.34 -21.12
CA VAL A 460 0.86 1.35 -22.45
C VAL A 460 -0.49 2.08 -22.35
N ALA A 461 -0.69 3.12 -23.16
CA ALA A 461 -1.93 3.88 -23.24
C ALA A 461 -3.05 3.03 -23.89
N ALA A 462 -4.30 3.50 -23.80
CA ALA A 462 -5.45 2.72 -24.29
C ALA A 462 -5.46 2.50 -25.81
N ASP A 463 -4.72 3.32 -26.56
CA ASP A 463 -4.51 3.20 -28.00
C ASP A 463 -3.29 2.33 -28.37
N GLY A 464 -2.63 1.72 -27.38
CA GLY A 464 -1.43 0.91 -27.56
C GLY A 464 -0.13 1.71 -27.61
N ALA A 465 -0.16 3.04 -27.48
CA ALA A 465 1.07 3.86 -27.48
C ALA A 465 1.79 3.84 -26.11
N SER A 466 3.08 4.23 -26.08
CA SER A 466 3.80 4.38 -24.82
C SER A 466 3.28 5.58 -24.02
N VAL A 467 2.91 5.34 -22.75
CA VAL A 467 2.53 6.39 -21.78
C VAL A 467 3.64 7.43 -21.62
N LEU A 468 4.89 6.96 -21.57
CA LEU A 468 6.06 7.85 -21.39
C LEU A 468 6.24 8.78 -22.60
N ALA A 469 6.04 8.23 -23.82
CA ALA A 469 6.11 9.01 -25.05
C ALA A 469 4.96 10.03 -25.13
N ARG A 470 3.71 9.61 -24.88
CA ARG A 470 2.54 10.50 -24.85
C ARG A 470 2.68 11.65 -23.86
N LEU A 471 3.27 11.40 -22.69
CA LEU A 471 3.52 12.48 -21.72
C LEU A 471 4.56 13.48 -22.24
N LEU A 472 5.63 13.01 -22.90
CA LEU A 472 6.69 13.86 -23.46
C LEU A 472 6.33 14.52 -24.79
N GLU A 473 5.31 14.04 -25.50
CA GLU A 473 4.68 14.78 -26.62
C GLU A 473 4.04 16.09 -26.12
N HIS A 474 3.68 16.16 -24.84
CA HIS A 474 2.96 17.29 -24.27
C HIS A 474 3.70 18.03 -23.16
N CYS A 475 4.83 17.52 -22.67
CA CYS A 475 5.60 18.06 -21.55
C CYS A 475 7.10 18.12 -21.88
N ASP A 476 7.81 19.08 -21.32
CA ASP A 476 9.26 19.23 -21.54
C ASP A 476 10.06 18.16 -20.78
N TYR A 477 9.60 17.81 -19.58
CA TYR A 477 10.23 16.81 -18.72
C TYR A 477 9.18 15.90 -18.08
N LEU A 478 9.56 14.64 -17.90
CA LEU A 478 8.81 13.64 -17.16
C LEU A 478 9.65 13.15 -15.98
N ILE A 479 9.12 13.32 -14.77
CA ILE A 479 9.73 12.79 -13.54
C ILE A 479 8.93 11.59 -13.09
N VAL A 480 9.57 10.43 -13.02
CA VAL A 480 8.98 9.20 -12.52
C VAL A 480 9.65 8.86 -11.18
N GLU A 481 8.89 8.66 -10.11
CA GLU A 481 9.39 8.04 -8.87
C GLU A 481 8.53 6.81 -8.60
N ASP A 482 9.06 5.61 -8.79
CA ASP A 482 8.29 4.39 -8.66
C ASP A 482 9.06 3.28 -7.95
N ALA A 483 8.35 2.35 -7.34
CA ALA A 483 8.98 1.27 -6.62
C ALA A 483 9.25 0.06 -7.53
N ASP A 484 8.39 -0.22 -8.50
CA ASP A 484 8.40 -1.45 -9.32
C ASP A 484 8.99 -1.25 -10.71
N LEU A 485 8.99 -0.02 -11.25
CA LEU A 485 9.68 0.27 -12.50
C LEU A 485 11.21 0.25 -12.26
N ARG A 486 11.88 -0.86 -12.58
CA ARG A 486 13.35 -0.98 -12.46
C ARG A 486 14.03 -0.42 -13.71
N PRO A 487 15.34 -0.13 -13.66
CA PRO A 487 16.07 0.42 -14.82
C PRO A 487 15.97 -0.48 -16.06
N ASN A 488 16.05 -1.81 -15.89
CA ASN A 488 15.91 -2.75 -17.00
C ASN A 488 14.51 -2.73 -17.59
N ASP A 489 13.46 -2.69 -16.76
CA ASP A 489 12.08 -2.62 -17.24
C ASP A 489 11.84 -1.34 -18.05
N LEU A 490 12.42 -0.21 -17.62
CA LEU A 490 12.37 1.05 -18.36
C LEU A 490 13.14 0.96 -19.70
N ILE A 491 14.34 0.39 -19.71
CA ILE A 491 15.13 0.22 -20.93
C ILE A 491 14.43 -0.69 -21.93
N GLU A 492 13.86 -1.80 -21.45
CA GLU A 492 13.08 -2.74 -22.27
C GLU A 492 11.89 -2.03 -22.91
N HIS A 493 11.12 -1.26 -22.12
CA HIS A 493 9.99 -0.47 -22.63
C HIS A 493 10.42 0.58 -23.67
N LEU A 494 11.50 1.32 -23.40
CA LEU A 494 12.03 2.31 -24.35
C LEU A 494 12.48 1.67 -25.67
N ARG A 495 13.05 0.45 -25.61
CA ARG A 495 13.47 -0.31 -26.78
C ARG A 495 12.27 -0.88 -27.55
N GLU A 496 11.30 -1.49 -26.86
CA GLU A 496 10.10 -2.07 -27.44
C GLU A 496 9.32 -1.03 -28.26
N PHE A 497 9.17 0.18 -27.74
CA PHE A 497 8.48 1.29 -28.39
C PHE A 497 9.37 2.15 -29.30
N SER A 498 10.62 1.73 -29.56
CA SER A 498 11.58 2.44 -30.43
C SER A 498 11.76 3.93 -30.07
N LEU A 499 11.79 4.25 -28.77
CA LEU A 499 11.83 5.61 -28.25
C LEU A 499 13.25 6.21 -28.23
N TYR A 500 13.97 6.09 -29.34
CA TYR A 500 15.35 6.55 -29.50
C TYR A 500 15.51 8.07 -29.46
N THR A 501 14.42 8.81 -29.67
CA THR A 501 14.36 10.26 -29.54
C THR A 501 14.25 10.71 -28.10
N LEU A 502 14.11 9.79 -27.13
CA LEU A 502 14.07 10.13 -25.71
C LEU A 502 15.45 9.96 -25.06
N ALA A 503 15.61 10.65 -23.95
CA ALA A 503 16.73 10.55 -23.04
C ALA A 503 16.21 10.19 -21.65
N ALA A 504 16.95 9.37 -20.91
CA ALA A 504 16.60 9.04 -19.53
C ALA A 504 17.81 9.11 -18.60
N CYS A 505 17.60 9.65 -17.41
CA CYS A 505 18.59 9.75 -16.34
C CYS A 505 18.05 9.13 -15.05
N ASP A 506 18.82 8.20 -14.47
CA ASP A 506 18.57 7.60 -13.16
C ASP A 506 19.02 8.55 -12.04
N MET A 507 18.04 9.02 -11.28
CA MET A 507 18.22 9.90 -10.13
C MET A 507 18.19 9.15 -8.79
N THR A 508 18.03 7.82 -8.79
CA THR A 508 17.85 6.97 -7.59
C THR A 508 18.95 7.19 -6.55
N LYS A 509 20.22 7.04 -6.94
CA LYS A 509 21.38 7.23 -6.06
C LYS A 509 21.48 8.68 -5.59
N THR A 510 21.31 9.63 -6.50
CA THR A 510 21.38 11.08 -6.24
C THR A 510 20.30 11.56 -5.25
N LEU A 511 19.13 10.93 -5.26
CA LEU A 511 18.04 11.20 -4.34
C LEU A 511 18.13 10.41 -3.02
N GLY A 512 19.10 9.50 -2.89
CA GLY A 512 19.27 8.65 -1.70
C GLY A 512 18.07 7.73 -1.47
N LEU A 513 17.53 7.15 -2.53
CA LEU A 513 16.41 6.22 -2.46
C LEU A 513 16.93 4.79 -2.33
N SER A 514 16.58 4.10 -1.24
CA SER A 514 16.92 2.69 -1.00
C SER A 514 15.82 1.72 -1.42
N GLY A 515 14.62 2.26 -1.70
CA GLY A 515 13.42 1.49 -1.96
C GLY A 515 12.48 2.23 -2.88
N ASN A 516 12.97 2.98 -3.85
CA ASN A 516 12.24 3.46 -5.02
C ASN A 516 13.29 3.76 -6.07
N HIS A 517 12.92 3.67 -7.34
CA HIS A 517 13.68 4.24 -8.43
C HIS A 517 13.12 5.61 -8.79
N ALA A 518 13.98 6.47 -9.30
CA ALA A 518 13.58 7.78 -9.77
C ALA A 518 14.26 8.10 -11.10
N TYR A 519 13.48 8.53 -12.07
CA TYR A 519 13.93 8.81 -13.42
C TYR A 519 13.51 10.22 -13.83
N VAL A 520 14.35 10.86 -14.63
CA VAL A 520 13.97 12.05 -15.40
C VAL A 520 14.12 11.72 -16.86
N LEU A 521 13.06 11.93 -17.63
CA LEU A 521 13.02 11.71 -19.07
C LEU A 521 12.73 13.02 -19.80
N TRP A 522 13.28 13.15 -21.00
CA TRP A 522 13.09 14.30 -21.90
C TRP A 522 13.34 13.91 -23.36
N CYS A 523 12.93 14.76 -24.30
CA CYS A 523 13.22 14.57 -25.73
C CYS A 523 14.66 15.01 -26.08
N ARG A 524 15.39 14.17 -26.80
CA ARG A 524 16.69 14.50 -27.39
C ARG A 524 16.53 15.65 -28.38
N GLY A 525 17.47 16.59 -28.35
CA GLY A 525 17.36 17.86 -29.09
C GLY A 525 16.61 18.96 -28.32
N GLY A 526 15.92 18.61 -27.21
CA GLY A 526 15.47 19.58 -26.22
C GLY A 526 16.61 20.04 -25.30
N ASN A 527 16.26 20.89 -24.31
CA ASN A 527 17.21 21.33 -23.30
C ASN A 527 17.58 20.17 -22.38
N GLU A 528 18.84 19.72 -22.44
CA GLU A 528 19.32 18.69 -21.51
C GLU A 528 19.44 19.27 -20.10
N PRO A 529 18.79 18.65 -19.10
CA PRO A 529 18.81 19.20 -17.75
C PRO A 529 20.16 18.89 -17.08
N PRO A 530 20.75 19.82 -16.31
CA PRO A 530 22.06 19.64 -15.66
C PRO A 530 21.95 18.74 -14.41
N LEU A 531 21.54 17.50 -14.61
CA LEU A 531 21.33 16.51 -13.55
C LEU A 531 22.61 15.74 -13.24
N ARG A 532 22.76 15.34 -11.99
CA ARG A 532 23.91 14.53 -11.51
C ARG A 532 23.60 13.03 -11.46
N GLY A 533 22.53 12.59 -12.12
CA GLY A 533 22.15 11.19 -12.17
C GLY A 533 22.99 10.38 -13.16
N GLU A 534 22.76 9.08 -13.19
CA GLU A 534 23.40 8.15 -14.11
C GLU A 534 22.62 8.16 -15.43
N ARG A 535 23.30 8.26 -16.59
CA ARG A 535 22.61 8.22 -17.89
C ARG A 535 22.16 6.78 -18.15
N LEU A 536 20.88 6.59 -18.45
CA LEU A 536 20.29 5.27 -18.73
C LEU A 536 20.03 5.02 -20.22
N TRP A 537 19.52 6.03 -20.93
CA TRP A 537 19.06 5.92 -22.32
C TRP A 537 19.44 7.14 -23.14
#